data_AF-A0A0J1F634-F1
#
_entry.id   AF-A0A0J1F634-F1
#
_cell.length_a   1.000
_cell.length_b   1.000
_cell.length_c   1.000
_cell.angle_alpha   90.00
_cell.angle_beta   90.00
_cell.angle_gamma   90.00
#
_symmetry.space_group_name_H-M   'P 1'
#
loop_
_entity.id
_entity.type
_entity.pdbx_description
1 polymer ?
#
loop_
_entity_poly.entity_id
_entity_poly.type
_entity_poly.pdbx_seq_one_letter_code
_entity_poly.pdbx_strand_id
1 'polypeptide(L)'
;MGAKLKNVTFSLPVELIHKLKGYAQEEYIPSVNAGVREAIEEYVTKLEKEKLYREMLKAADDPLFVRDLAENMQAFEASDREPLGREEEW
;
A
#
# COMPACT_ATOMS: atom_id res chain seq x y z
N MET A 1 -13.08 3.43 15.40
CA MET A 1 -12.46 2.50 16.37
C MET A 1 -11.01 2.92 16.54
N GLY A 2 -10.57 3.30 17.75
CA GLY A 2 -9.18 3.72 17.97
C GLY A 2 -8.23 2.54 17.85
N ALA A 3 -7.24 2.63 16.96
CA ALA A 3 -6.21 1.61 16.82
C ALA A 3 -5.47 1.43 18.17
N LYS A 4 -5.20 0.18 18.57
CA LYS A 4 -4.41 -0.11 19.78
C LYS A 4 -2.97 0.36 19.54
N LEU A 5 -2.54 1.37 20.28
CA LEU A 5 -1.17 1.89 20.22
C LEU A 5 -0.27 1.14 21.21
N LYS A 6 0.94 0.78 20.78
CA LYS A 6 1.98 0.19 21.63
C LYS A 6 3.26 1.01 21.52
N ASN A 7 3.83 1.37 22.65
CA ASN A 7 5.11 2.09 22.67
C ASN A 7 6.26 1.12 22.40
N VAL A 8 7.14 1.51 21.49
CA VAL A 8 8.35 0.77 21.12
C VAL A 8 9.51 1.76 21.08
N THR A 9 10.67 1.35 21.57
CA THR A 9 11.89 2.18 21.60
C THR A 9 12.87 1.65 20.57
N PHE A 10 13.40 2.55 19.75
CA PHE A 10 14.39 2.25 18.72
C PHE A 10 15.63 3.12 18.92
N SER A 11 16.78 2.60 18.49
CA SER A 11 18.01 3.39 18.39
C SER A 11 18.09 3.97 16.98
N LEU A 12 18.07 5.28 16.86
CA LEU A 12 18.13 6.00 15.59
C LEU A 12 19.32 6.96 15.60
N PRO A 13 19.92 7.27 14.43
CA PRO A 13 20.99 8.25 14.34
C PRO A 13 20.57 9.59 14.94
N VAL A 14 21.45 10.17 15.77
CA VAL A 14 21.19 11.42 16.49
C VAL A 14 20.81 12.55 15.52
N GLU A 15 21.56 12.68 14.42
CA GLU A 15 21.30 13.68 13.38
C GLU A 15 19.90 13.57 12.77
N LEU A 16 19.40 12.34 12.56
CA LEU A 16 18.08 12.10 11.99
C LEU A 16 16.99 12.56 12.97
N ILE A 17 17.15 12.26 14.25
CA ILE A 17 16.22 12.71 15.30
C ILE A 17 16.22 14.24 15.42
N HIS A 18 17.38 14.88 15.32
CA HIS A 18 17.45 16.35 15.31
C HIS A 18 16.71 16.96 14.13
N LYS A 19 16.89 16.43 12.92
CA LYS A 19 16.14 16.88 11.74
C LYS A 19 14.63 16.69 11.90
N LEU A 20 14.21 15.52 12.37
CA LEU A 20 12.80 15.21 12.55
C LEU A 20 12.13 16.10 13.61
N LYS A 21 12.86 16.44 14.68
CA LYS A 21 12.43 17.44 15.67
C LYS A 21 12.33 18.83 15.06
N GLY A 22 13.29 19.23 14.22
CA GLY A 22 13.24 20.50 13.48
C GLY A 22 11.97 20.60 12.64
N TYR A 23 11.66 19.58 11.85
CA TYR A 23 10.42 19.55 11.05
C TYR A 23 9.14 19.59 11.88
N ALA A 24 9.14 19.04 13.10
CA ALA A 24 8.00 19.17 14.01
C ALA A 24 7.88 20.58 14.59
N GLN A 25 9.00 21.25 14.86
CA GLN A 25 9.03 22.64 15.33
C GLN A 25 8.62 23.63 14.24
N GLU A 26 9.00 23.35 13.01
CA GLU A 26 8.66 24.13 11.80
C GLU A 26 7.25 23.79 11.26
N GLU A 27 6.46 23.01 12.01
CA GLU A 27 5.07 22.64 11.70
C GLU A 27 4.86 21.84 10.38
N TYR A 28 5.94 21.31 9.79
CA TYR A 28 5.84 20.40 8.64
C TYR A 28 5.23 19.05 9.00
N ILE A 29 5.38 18.61 10.26
CA ILE A 29 4.73 17.40 10.79
C ILE A 29 4.04 17.68 12.13
N PRO A 30 2.91 17.01 12.43
CA PRO A 30 2.17 17.25 13.68
C PRO A 30 2.94 16.89 14.95
N SER A 31 3.81 15.88 14.87
CA SER A 31 4.70 15.47 15.95
C SER A 31 5.77 14.51 15.43
N VAL A 32 6.85 14.33 16.18
CA VAL A 32 7.87 13.32 15.90
C VAL A 32 7.25 11.91 15.79
N ASN A 33 6.30 11.58 16.67
CA ASN A 33 5.60 10.28 16.62
C ASN A 33 4.74 10.12 15.37
N ALA A 34 4.12 11.20 14.88
CA ALA A 34 3.37 11.16 13.62
C ALA A 34 4.30 10.87 12.45
N GLY A 35 5.43 11.58 12.36
CA GLY A 35 6.42 11.35 11.31
C GLY A 35 7.04 9.94 11.36
N VAL A 36 7.34 9.42 12.56
CA VAL A 36 7.82 8.03 12.70
C VAL A 36 6.74 7.02 12.27
N ARG A 37 5.48 7.24 12.65
CA ARG A 37 4.37 6.36 12.25
C ARG A 37 4.23 6.31 10.73
N GLU A 38 4.14 7.47 10.10
CA GLU A 38 3.98 7.59 8.65
C GLU A 38 5.13 6.90 7.91
N ALA A 39 6.39 7.16 8.30
CA ALA A 39 7.55 6.52 7.69
C ALA A 39 7.52 4.98 7.83
N ILE A 40 7.06 4.46 8.97
CA ILE A 40 6.92 3.01 9.18
C ILE A 40 5.79 2.45 8.30
N GLU A 41 4.64 3.13 8.23
CA GLU A 41 3.51 2.72 7.41
C GLU A 41 3.89 2.66 5.93
N GLU A 42 4.53 3.71 5.41
CA GLU A 42 5.06 3.75 4.04
C GLU A 42 6.04 2.61 3.77
N TYR A 43 6.96 2.37 4.70
CA TYR A 43 7.95 1.30 4.56
C TYR A 43 7.29 -0.09 4.54
N VAL A 44 6.30 -0.33 5.39
CA VAL A 44 5.54 -1.58 5.40
C VAL A 44 4.78 -1.76 4.09
N THR A 45 4.08 -0.73 3.61
CA THR A 45 3.38 -0.79 2.32
C THR A 45 4.34 -1.09 1.16
N LYS A 46 5.55 -0.53 1.19
CA LYS A 46 6.58 -0.85 0.19
C LYS A 46 7.00 -2.32 0.26
N LEU A 47 7.19 -2.88 1.45
CA LEU A 47 7.52 -4.29 1.62
C LEU A 47 6.39 -5.22 1.17
N GLU A 48 5.13 -4.86 1.43
CA GLU A 48 3.96 -5.61 0.96
C GLU A 48 3.87 -5.63 -0.57
N LYS A 49 4.09 -4.48 -1.23
CA LYS A 49 4.15 -4.39 -2.69
C LYS A 49 5.27 -5.24 -3.28
N GLU A 50 6.46 -5.19 -2.69
CA GLU A 50 7.60 -6.01 -3.11
C GLU A 50 7.31 -7.51 -2.95
N LYS A 51 6.67 -7.90 -1.83
CA LYS A 51 6.24 -9.29 -1.61
C LYS A 51 5.23 -9.72 -2.68
N LEU A 52 4.20 -8.92 -2.93
CA LEU A 52 3.19 -9.20 -3.95
C LEU A 52 3.83 -9.34 -5.33
N TYR A 53 4.73 -8.43 -5.69
CA TYR A 53 5.46 -8.47 -6.97
C TYR A 53 6.23 -9.77 -7.15
N ARG A 54 6.95 -10.23 -6.12
CA ARG A 54 7.69 -11.50 -6.16
C ARG A 54 6.79 -12.72 -6.29
N GLU A 55 5.67 -12.74 -5.58
CA GLU A 55 4.71 -13.84 -5.71
C GLU A 55 4.05 -13.85 -7.10
N MET A 56 3.75 -12.67 -7.66
CA MET A 56 3.25 -12.54 -9.02
C MET A 56 4.25 -13.03 -10.07
N LEU A 57 5.54 -12.71 -9.90
CA LEU A 57 6.59 -13.22 -10.80
C LEU A 57 6.65 -14.75 -10.78
N LYS A 58 6.61 -15.36 -9.60
CA LYS A 58 6.57 -16.83 -9.48
C LYS A 58 5.33 -17.42 -10.14
N ALA A 59 4.17 -16.79 -9.94
CA ALA A 59 2.91 -17.24 -10.51
C ALA A 59 2.89 -17.09 -12.04
N ALA A 60 3.56 -16.06 -12.60
CA ALA A 60 3.67 -15.87 -14.04
C ALA A 60 4.44 -16.99 -14.75
N ASP A 61 5.35 -17.66 -14.05
CA ASP A 61 6.06 -18.85 -14.57
C ASP A 61 5.23 -20.14 -14.46
N ASP A 62 4.07 -20.11 -13.78
CA ASP A 62 3.15 -21.26 -13.65
C ASP A 62 2.13 -21.28 -14.82
N PRO A 63 2.19 -22.28 -15.72
CA PRO A 63 1.28 -22.36 -16.85
C PRO A 63 -0.20 -22.48 -16.48
N LEU A 64 -0.51 -23.10 -15.33
CA LEU A 64 -1.89 -23.24 -14.87
C LEU A 64 -2.44 -21.89 -14.42
N PHE A 65 -1.64 -21.12 -13.67
CA PHE A 65 -2.01 -19.77 -13.25
C PHE A 65 -2.26 -18.84 -14.44
N VAL A 66 -1.39 -18.88 -15.46
CA VAL A 66 -1.54 -18.05 -16.66
C VAL A 66 -2.80 -18.43 -17.44
N ARG A 67 -3.11 -19.74 -17.55
CA ARG A 67 -4.33 -20.21 -18.20
C ARG A 67 -5.58 -19.75 -17.46
N ASP A 68 -5.61 -19.94 -16.14
CA ASP A 68 -6.73 -19.52 -15.30
C ASP A 68 -6.93 -18.00 -15.35
N LEU A 69 -5.84 -17.22 -15.42
CA LEU A 69 -5.91 -15.77 -15.61
C LEU A 69 -6.55 -15.42 -16.96
N ALA A 70 -6.13 -16.07 -18.05
CA ALA A 70 -6.66 -15.83 -19.39
C ALA A 70 -8.16 -16.20 -19.50
N GLU A 71 -8.56 -17.34 -18.92
CA GLU A 71 -9.95 -17.78 -18.87
C GLU A 71 -10.82 -16.78 -18.09
N ASN A 72 -10.33 -16.29 -16.94
CA ASN A 72 -11.03 -15.24 -16.19
C ASN A 72 -11.14 -13.94 -16.99
N MET A 73 -10.06 -13.46 -17.61
CA MET A 73 -10.09 -12.25 -18.42
C MET A 73 -11.12 -12.34 -19.56
N GLN A 74 -11.22 -13.51 -20.21
CA GLN A 74 -12.24 -13.75 -21.24
C GLN A 74 -13.67 -13.75 -20.68
N ALA A 75 -13.89 -14.33 -19.50
CA ALA A 75 -15.21 -14.38 -18.87
C ALA A 75 -15.73 -12.98 -18.50
N PHE A 76 -14.85 -12.04 -18.14
CA PHE A 76 -15.21 -10.66 -17.80
C PHE A 76 -15.25 -9.70 -19.00
N GLU A 77 -14.82 -10.12 -20.19
CA GLU A 77 -14.78 -9.28 -21.39
C GLU A 77 -16.15 -8.71 -21.78
N ALA A 78 -17.24 -9.45 -21.53
CA ALA A 78 -18.60 -8.98 -21.77
C ALA A 78 -18.99 -7.83 -20.83
N SER A 79 -18.60 -7.90 -19.54
CA SER A 79 -18.86 -6.86 -18.55
C SER A 79 -18.05 -5.59 -18.80
N ASP A 80 -16.81 -5.71 -19.28
CA ASP A 80 -15.98 -4.55 -19.64
C ASP A 80 -16.56 -3.75 -20.83
N ARG A 81 -17.37 -4.41 -21.67
CA ARG A 81 -18.04 -3.79 -22.82
C ARG A 81 -19.41 -3.21 -22.50
N GLU A 82 -19.92 -3.41 -21.28
CA GLU A 82 -21.14 -2.76 -20.84
C GLU A 82 -20.89 -1.25 -20.70
N PRO A 83 -21.65 -0.39 -21.41
CA PRO A 83 -21.55 1.04 -21.20
C PRO A 83 -21.98 1.37 -19.76
N LEU A 84 -21.16 2.15 -19.05
CA LEU A 84 -21.46 2.69 -17.72
C LEU A 84 -22.76 3.51 -17.76
N GLY A 85 -23.90 2.86 -17.54
CA GLY A 85 -25.20 3.49 -17.37
C GLY A 85 -25.75 4.16 -18.62
N ARG A 86 -26.67 3.47 -19.31
CA ARG A 86 -27.88 4.15 -19.73
C ARG A 86 -28.73 4.28 -18.46
N GLU A 87 -28.84 5.48 -17.90
CA GLU A 87 -29.86 5.81 -16.91
C GLU A 87 -31.23 5.62 -17.59
N GLU A 88 -31.79 4.42 -17.53
CA GLU A 88 -33.23 4.25 -17.76
C GLU A 88 -33.92 4.54 -16.43
N GLU A 89 -34.42 5.78 -16.32
CA GLU A 89 -35.38 6.21 -15.32
C GLU A 89 -36.54 5.21 -15.25
N TRP A 90 -36.78 4.65 -14.06
CA TRP A 90 -38.02 3.96 -13.71
C TRP A 90 -38.83 4.83 -12.75
#